data_AF-A0A812LBG6-F1
#
_entry.id   AF-A0A812LBG6-F1
#
_cell.length_a   1.000
_cell.length_b   1.000
_cell.length_c   1.000
_cell.angle_alpha   90.00
_cell.angle_beta   90.00
_cell.angle_gamma   90.00
#
_symmetry.space_group_name_H-M   'P 1'
#
loop_
_entity.id
_entity.type
_entity.pdbx_description
1 polymer ?
#
loop_
_entity_poly.entity_id
_entity_poly.type
_entity_poly.pdbx_seq_one_letter_code
_entity_poly.pdbx_strand_id
1 'polypeptide(L)'
;MELIDQIIVPCCLLGLVAAVAQFLVIRIRLGTFIRGFAQGRRIKLTPDGKDSLSTGLTAGGSEQAAKLVPEIYEKIMTGAIQFLKVEYAICAAFCVVFAFLISALVSWGTKDTLQGHLTAGAFLTGAFTSMLCGFLGMMIATYSNARTTLACAYSGYTLGFNTAFRGGSVMGYALCSLGVLILWMLLSFYRTIYPEADDWEILFDCAAGYGLGGSTVAMFGRVGGGIYTKAADVGADLVGKVVAGLDEDDPNNPATIADNVGDNVGDIAGMGADLFGSFAESTCAALVIAAAAVEGSHHTLADAGWDAMLFPFLAISAAGIVICILCGFVATNISPVKDEPDIEFVLKVQMVHLFQFVAVGSRDGGHGGLHDGKLCRDADLH
;
A
#
# COMPACT_ATOMS: atom_id res chain seq x y z
N MET A 1 -17.29 13.25 -19.74
CA MET A 1 -16.03 12.91 -19.08
C MET A 1 -15.43 14.23 -18.66
N GLU A 2 -15.46 14.50 -17.36
CA GLU A 2 -15.06 15.80 -16.83
C GLU A 2 -13.54 15.92 -16.78
N LEU A 3 -13.04 17.14 -16.54
CA LEU A 3 -11.60 17.41 -16.58
C LEU A 3 -10.86 16.59 -15.52
N ILE A 4 -11.51 16.33 -14.37
CA ILE A 4 -10.90 15.56 -13.30
C ILE A 4 -10.72 14.08 -13.64
N ASP A 5 -11.66 13.48 -14.38
CA ASP A 5 -11.57 12.09 -14.83
C ASP A 5 -10.37 11.91 -15.77
N GLN A 6 -10.06 12.95 -16.56
CA GLN A 6 -8.90 12.98 -17.46
C GLN A 6 -7.56 13.10 -16.72
N ILE A 7 -7.56 13.45 -15.43
CA ILE A 7 -6.33 13.60 -14.64
C ILE A 7 -6.15 12.38 -13.72
N ILE A 8 -7.20 11.94 -13.03
CA ILE A 8 -7.14 10.86 -12.04
C ILE A 8 -6.71 9.54 -12.68
N VAL A 9 -7.39 9.14 -13.76
CA VAL A 9 -7.14 7.85 -14.42
C VAL A 9 -5.70 7.73 -14.93
N PRO A 10 -5.14 8.68 -15.71
CA PRO A 10 -3.76 8.56 -16.16
C PRO A 10 -2.74 8.63 -15.02
N CYS A 11 -2.98 9.40 -13.96
CA CYS A 11 -2.09 9.39 -12.78
C CYS A 11 -2.09 8.04 -12.06
N CYS A 12 -3.24 7.40 -11.89
CA CYS A 12 -3.32 6.06 -11.30
C CYS A 12 -2.62 5.02 -12.18
N LEU A 13 -2.83 5.09 -13.50
CA LEU A 13 -2.15 4.22 -14.47
C LEU A 13 -0.65 4.45 -14.47
N LEU A 14 -0.18 5.71 -14.36
CA LEU A 14 1.24 6.04 -14.22
C LEU A 14 1.83 5.37 -12.98
N GLY A 15 1.14 5.42 -11.84
CA GLY A 15 1.57 4.74 -10.61
C GLY A 15 1.62 3.21 -10.76
N LEU A 16 0.64 2.59 -11.41
CA LEU A 16 0.68 1.14 -11.71
C LEU A 16 1.84 0.78 -12.65
N VAL A 17 2.04 1.58 -13.70
CA VAL A 17 3.18 1.41 -14.62
C VAL A 17 4.50 1.59 -13.88
N ALA A 18 4.60 2.55 -12.97
CA ALA A 18 5.78 2.74 -12.13
C ALA A 18 6.02 1.54 -11.20
N ALA A 19 4.97 0.99 -10.58
CA ALA A 19 5.06 -0.23 -9.77
C ALA A 19 5.58 -1.41 -10.62
N VAL A 20 4.99 -1.65 -11.79
CA VAL A 20 5.43 -2.72 -12.70
C VAL A 20 6.85 -2.46 -13.20
N ALA A 21 7.22 -1.22 -13.51
CA ALA A 21 8.56 -0.86 -13.94
C ALA A 21 9.59 -1.15 -12.84
N GLN A 22 9.32 -0.77 -11.59
CA GLN A 22 10.21 -1.07 -10.47
C GLN A 22 10.31 -2.60 -10.23
N PHE A 23 9.21 -3.32 -10.34
CA PHE A 23 9.20 -4.79 -10.27
C PHE A 23 10.05 -5.41 -11.38
N LEU A 24 9.90 -4.95 -12.63
CA LEU A 24 10.71 -5.39 -13.76
C LEU A 24 12.18 -5.04 -13.58
N VAL A 25 12.51 -3.89 -12.99
CA VAL A 25 13.89 -3.52 -12.69
C VAL A 25 14.50 -4.45 -11.65
N ILE A 26 13.77 -4.80 -10.58
CA ILE A 26 14.23 -5.82 -9.61
C ILE A 26 14.45 -7.16 -10.33
N ARG A 27 13.52 -7.55 -11.20
CA ARG A 27 13.60 -8.80 -11.97
C ARG A 27 14.77 -8.82 -12.97
N ILE A 28 14.98 -7.73 -13.71
CA ILE A 28 15.95 -7.65 -14.82
C ILE A 28 17.34 -7.29 -14.31
N ARG A 29 17.52 -6.27 -13.45
CA ARG A 29 18.87 -5.93 -12.96
C ARG A 29 19.44 -7.04 -12.12
N LEU A 30 18.66 -7.62 -11.20
CA LEU A 30 19.16 -8.73 -10.40
C LEU A 30 19.26 -10.01 -11.23
N GLY A 31 18.30 -10.27 -12.13
CA GLY A 31 18.38 -11.39 -13.06
C GLY A 31 19.57 -11.31 -14.03
N THR A 32 19.95 -10.11 -14.46
CA THR A 32 21.11 -9.86 -15.34
C THR A 32 22.42 -9.79 -14.57
N PHE A 33 22.41 -9.27 -13.34
CA PHE A 33 23.56 -9.30 -12.43
C PHE A 33 23.90 -10.74 -12.04
N ILE A 34 22.89 -11.53 -11.68
CA ILE A 34 23.00 -12.97 -11.46
C ILE A 34 23.44 -13.69 -12.75
N ARG A 35 22.87 -13.35 -13.93
CA ARG A 35 23.27 -13.97 -15.22
C ARG A 35 24.67 -13.59 -15.70
N GLY A 36 25.10 -12.35 -15.49
CA GLY A 36 26.41 -11.82 -15.89
C GLY A 36 27.54 -12.35 -15.02
N PHE A 37 27.28 -12.55 -13.72
CA PHE A 37 28.18 -13.29 -12.84
C PHE A 37 28.12 -14.82 -13.10
N ALA A 38 26.94 -15.34 -13.45
CA ALA A 38 26.74 -16.69 -13.98
C ALA A 38 27.28 -16.90 -15.41
N GLN A 39 27.98 -15.91 -15.98
CA GLN A 39 28.76 -16.09 -17.20
C GLN A 39 30.08 -16.84 -16.94
N GLY A 40 30.28 -17.34 -15.71
CA GLY A 40 31.08 -18.52 -15.38
C GLY A 40 30.30 -19.83 -15.13
N ARG A 41 28.97 -19.81 -14.91
CA ARG A 41 28.08 -20.99 -14.77
C ARG A 41 26.59 -20.60 -14.83
N ARG A 42 25.88 -21.09 -15.85
CA ARG A 42 24.47 -20.74 -16.21
C ARG A 42 23.49 -20.84 -15.02
N ILE A 43 22.93 -19.72 -14.58
CA ILE A 43 21.72 -19.65 -13.76
C ILE A 43 20.64 -18.90 -14.57
N LYS A 44 19.56 -19.60 -14.93
CA LYS A 44 18.33 -18.99 -15.46
C LYS A 44 17.29 -19.02 -14.34
N LEU A 45 16.96 -17.86 -13.79
CA LEU A 45 15.76 -17.69 -12.97
C LEU A 45 14.57 -17.53 -13.93
N THR A 46 13.72 -18.55 -13.99
CA THR A 46 12.46 -18.60 -14.75
C THR A 46 11.27 -18.36 -13.80
N PRO A 47 10.11 -17.91 -14.32
CA PRO A 47 9.05 -17.26 -13.54
C PRO A 47 8.17 -18.20 -12.69
N ASP A 48 8.29 -19.52 -12.84
CA ASP A 48 7.22 -20.47 -12.47
C ASP A 48 7.49 -21.33 -11.22
N GLY A 49 8.35 -20.89 -10.30
CA GLY A 49 8.43 -21.49 -8.95
C GLY A 49 8.81 -22.98 -8.93
N LYS A 50 9.33 -23.52 -10.02
CA LYS A 50 9.96 -24.84 -10.09
C LYS A 50 11.27 -24.61 -10.81
N ASP A 51 12.41 -24.79 -10.15
CA ASP A 51 13.63 -25.28 -10.82
C ASP A 51 14.76 -25.63 -9.86
N SER A 52 15.39 -26.76 -10.22
CA SER A 52 16.58 -27.38 -9.67
C SER A 52 17.83 -26.51 -9.80
N LEU A 53 18.45 -26.13 -8.66
CA LEU A 53 19.71 -25.36 -8.61
C LEU A 53 20.89 -26.22 -8.13
N SER A 54 21.76 -26.62 -9.06
CA SER A 54 23.11 -27.09 -8.75
C SER A 54 24.15 -26.09 -9.27
N THR A 55 25.13 -25.77 -8.42
CA THR A 55 26.44 -25.11 -8.66
C THR A 55 26.52 -23.59 -8.85
N GLY A 56 26.95 -22.88 -7.79
CA GLY A 56 27.77 -21.66 -7.89
C GLY A 56 27.83 -20.71 -6.68
N LEU A 57 28.57 -21.03 -5.62
CA LEU A 57 29.24 -19.99 -4.78
C LEU A 57 30.71 -20.31 -4.60
N THR A 58 31.54 -19.29 -4.83
CA THR A 58 32.86 -19.15 -4.18
C THR A 58 33.16 -17.67 -3.97
N ALA A 59 32.79 -17.16 -2.80
CA ALA A 59 33.51 -16.13 -2.05
C ALA A 59 32.93 -16.14 -0.62
N GLY A 60 33.59 -16.83 0.30
CA GLY A 60 33.28 -16.81 1.74
C GLY A 60 32.05 -17.60 2.22
N GLY A 61 30.99 -17.73 1.42
CA GLY A 61 29.84 -18.61 1.64
C GLY A 61 29.87 -19.78 0.66
N SER A 62 29.61 -21.00 1.13
CA SER A 62 29.66 -22.24 0.34
C SER A 62 28.60 -22.28 -0.76
N GLU A 63 28.82 -23.08 -1.81
CA GLU A 63 27.83 -23.42 -2.87
C GLU A 63 26.44 -23.81 -2.33
N GLN A 64 26.40 -24.18 -1.06
CA GLN A 64 25.23 -24.46 -0.25
C GLN A 64 24.35 -23.22 -0.03
N ALA A 65 24.91 -22.03 0.20
CA ALA A 65 24.13 -20.83 0.51
C ALA A 65 23.20 -20.39 -0.66
N ALA A 66 23.62 -20.49 -1.92
CA ALA A 66 22.76 -20.16 -3.08
C ALA A 66 21.73 -21.25 -3.36
N LYS A 67 21.89 -22.45 -2.80
CA LYS A 67 20.86 -23.50 -2.85
C LYS A 67 19.88 -23.35 -1.70
N LEU A 68 20.37 -22.98 -0.52
CA LEU A 68 19.59 -22.79 0.69
C LEU A 68 18.71 -21.53 0.63
N VAL A 69 19.21 -20.41 0.11
CA VAL A 69 18.44 -19.15 0.05
C VAL A 69 17.12 -19.31 -0.75
N PRO A 70 17.10 -19.92 -1.95
CA PRO A 70 15.85 -20.22 -2.66
C PRO A 70 14.93 -21.18 -1.91
N GLU A 71 15.48 -22.20 -1.24
CA GLU A 71 14.68 -23.18 -0.48
C GLU A 71 14.01 -22.52 0.74
N ILE A 72 14.74 -21.66 1.46
CA ILE A 72 14.22 -20.88 2.59
C ILE A 72 13.16 -19.90 2.10
N TYR A 73 13.44 -19.18 1.00
CA TYR A 73 12.47 -18.31 0.35
C TYR A 73 11.17 -19.05 0.00
N GLU A 74 11.26 -20.25 -0.58
CA GLU A 74 10.07 -21.03 -0.96
C GLU A 74 9.26 -21.45 0.27
N LYS A 75 9.92 -21.82 1.37
CA LYS A 75 9.26 -22.14 2.65
C LYS A 75 8.55 -20.92 3.23
N ILE A 76 9.21 -19.76 3.26
CA ILE A 76 8.62 -18.50 3.76
C ILE A 76 7.44 -18.08 2.87
N MET A 77 7.61 -18.07 1.55
CA MET A 77 6.56 -17.69 0.60
C MET A 77 5.36 -18.63 0.72
N THR A 78 5.59 -19.95 0.80
CA THR A 78 4.51 -20.92 0.96
C THR A 78 3.80 -20.75 2.29
N GLY A 79 4.55 -20.56 3.39
CA GLY A 79 3.98 -20.30 4.71
C GLY A 79 3.10 -19.04 4.74
N ALA A 80 3.60 -17.93 4.20
CA ALA A 80 2.88 -16.66 4.13
C ALA A 80 1.60 -16.78 3.29
N ILE A 81 1.66 -17.43 2.13
CA ILE A 81 0.48 -17.67 1.27
C ILE A 81 -0.56 -18.53 1.99
N GLN A 82 -0.14 -19.58 2.71
CA GLN A 82 -1.10 -20.45 3.41
C GLN A 82 -1.77 -19.75 4.58
N PHE A 83 -1.01 -18.99 5.37
CA PHE A 83 -1.57 -18.17 6.44
C PHE A 83 -2.60 -17.18 5.90
N LEU A 84 -2.23 -16.40 4.88
CA LEU A 84 -3.11 -15.36 4.32
C LEU A 84 -4.37 -15.95 3.68
N LYS A 85 -4.29 -17.14 3.08
CA LYS A 85 -5.48 -17.85 2.57
C LYS A 85 -6.48 -18.19 3.67
N VAL A 86 -6.00 -18.66 4.82
CA VAL A 86 -6.87 -19.02 5.96
C VAL A 86 -7.46 -17.75 6.58
N GLU A 87 -6.63 -16.74 6.82
CA GLU A 87 -7.07 -15.45 7.37
C GLU A 87 -8.12 -14.80 6.47
N TYR A 88 -7.86 -14.74 5.15
CA TYR A 88 -8.78 -14.12 4.20
C TYR A 88 -10.05 -14.93 4.00
N ALA A 89 -10.02 -16.26 4.12
CA ALA A 89 -11.24 -17.07 4.06
C ALA A 89 -12.18 -16.73 5.24
N ILE A 90 -11.62 -16.58 6.45
CA ILE A 90 -12.38 -16.19 7.64
C ILE A 90 -12.87 -14.74 7.50
N CYS A 91 -11.99 -13.83 7.08
CA CYS A 91 -12.33 -12.42 6.88
C CYS A 91 -13.42 -12.25 5.81
N ALA A 92 -13.34 -12.96 4.69
CA ALA A 92 -14.34 -12.89 3.63
C ALA A 92 -15.71 -13.38 4.11
N ALA A 93 -15.76 -14.47 4.89
CA ALA A 93 -16.99 -14.95 5.50
C ALA A 93 -17.60 -13.89 6.44
N PHE A 94 -16.77 -13.26 7.28
CA PHE A 94 -17.20 -12.16 8.14
C PHE A 94 -17.73 -10.98 7.33
N CYS A 95 -17.01 -10.52 6.30
CA CYS A 95 -17.40 -9.42 5.44
C CYS A 95 -18.75 -9.67 4.76
N VAL A 96 -19.01 -10.89 4.28
CA VAL A 96 -20.31 -11.22 3.67
C VAL A 96 -21.44 -11.13 4.69
N VAL A 97 -21.28 -11.70 5.88
CA VAL A 97 -22.29 -11.62 6.95
C VAL A 97 -22.51 -10.18 7.39
N PHE A 98 -21.44 -9.41 7.55
CA PHE A 98 -21.49 -8.02 7.95
C PHE A 98 -22.12 -7.12 6.87
N ALA A 99 -21.89 -7.42 5.58
CA ALA A 99 -22.54 -6.72 4.47
C ALA A 99 -24.06 -6.92 4.47
N PHE A 100 -24.55 -8.12 4.79
CA PHE A 100 -25.99 -8.35 4.97
C PHE A 100 -26.55 -7.55 6.15
N LEU A 101 -25.79 -7.47 7.25
CA LEU A 101 -26.16 -6.69 8.43
C LEU A 101 -26.21 -5.17 8.10
N ILE A 102 -25.20 -4.64 7.40
CA ILE A 102 -25.18 -3.25 6.92
C ILE A 102 -26.40 -3.00 6.04
N SER A 103 -26.64 -3.87 5.06
CA SER A 103 -27.78 -3.72 4.16
C SER A 103 -29.11 -3.68 4.92
N ALA A 104 -29.33 -4.57 5.89
CA ALA A 104 -30.57 -4.61 6.65
C ALA A 104 -30.74 -3.39 7.59
N LEU A 105 -29.67 -3.00 8.31
CA LEU A 105 -29.73 -1.92 9.29
C LEU A 105 -29.80 -0.54 8.64
N VAL A 106 -29.03 -0.31 7.57
CA VAL A 106 -29.06 0.97 6.84
C VAL A 106 -30.42 1.13 6.16
N SER A 107 -30.94 0.11 5.49
CA SER A 107 -32.27 0.17 4.88
C SER A 107 -33.39 0.41 5.91
N TRP A 108 -33.23 -0.09 7.14
CA TRP A 108 -34.18 0.21 8.22
C TRP A 108 -34.04 1.64 8.74
N GLY A 109 -32.82 2.13 8.91
CA GLY A 109 -32.52 3.47 9.44
C GLY A 109 -32.93 4.60 8.49
N THR A 110 -32.57 4.49 7.21
CA THR A 110 -32.84 5.55 6.21
C THR A 110 -34.18 5.37 5.50
N LYS A 111 -34.88 4.24 5.74
CA LYS A 111 -36.11 3.83 5.04
C LYS A 111 -35.96 3.70 3.52
N ASP A 112 -34.73 3.74 3.01
CA ASP A 112 -34.41 3.51 1.62
C ASP A 112 -33.64 2.19 1.48
N THR A 113 -34.27 1.24 0.79
CA THR A 113 -33.66 -0.05 0.47
C THR A 113 -32.47 0.09 -0.49
N LEU A 114 -32.50 1.07 -1.38
CA LEU A 114 -31.44 1.27 -2.36
C LEU A 114 -30.14 1.71 -1.67
N GLN A 115 -30.22 2.71 -0.80
CA GLN A 115 -29.08 3.21 -0.03
C GLN A 115 -28.39 2.08 0.76
N GLY A 116 -29.15 1.24 1.46
CA GLY A 116 -28.57 0.12 2.22
C GLY A 116 -27.83 -0.91 1.36
N HIS A 117 -28.36 -1.24 0.18
CA HIS A 117 -27.68 -2.14 -0.75
C HIS A 117 -26.42 -1.51 -1.35
N LEU A 118 -26.44 -0.22 -1.64
CA LEU A 118 -25.27 0.51 -2.14
C LEU A 118 -24.17 0.59 -1.07
N THR A 119 -24.48 1.00 0.16
CA THR A 119 -23.50 1.01 1.26
C THR A 119 -22.87 -0.36 1.50
N ALA A 120 -23.66 -1.44 1.44
CA ALA A 120 -23.14 -2.80 1.55
C ALA A 120 -22.23 -3.17 0.36
N GLY A 121 -22.56 -2.72 -0.87
CA GLY A 121 -21.72 -2.87 -2.05
C GLY A 121 -20.40 -2.10 -1.95
N ALA A 122 -20.42 -0.87 -1.44
CA ALA A 122 -19.21 -0.09 -1.16
C ALA A 122 -18.32 -0.79 -0.14
N PHE A 123 -18.92 -1.32 0.94
CA PHE A 123 -18.24 -2.11 1.95
C PHE A 123 -17.53 -3.33 1.38
N LEU A 124 -18.23 -4.14 0.57
CA LEU A 124 -17.62 -5.32 -0.04
C LEU A 124 -16.49 -4.94 -1.02
N THR A 125 -16.67 -3.84 -1.75
CA THR A 125 -15.64 -3.32 -2.67
C THR A 125 -14.40 -2.88 -1.89
N GLY A 126 -14.57 -2.15 -0.78
CA GLY A 126 -13.48 -1.73 0.09
C GLY A 126 -12.76 -2.89 0.75
N ALA A 127 -13.51 -3.89 1.25
CA ALA A 127 -12.96 -5.11 1.81
C ALA A 127 -12.14 -5.90 0.77
N PHE A 128 -12.66 -6.03 -0.44
CA PHE A 128 -11.95 -6.68 -1.54
C PHE A 128 -10.65 -5.97 -1.89
N THR A 129 -10.69 -4.63 -2.03
CA THR A 129 -9.50 -3.83 -2.31
C THR A 129 -8.45 -3.96 -1.20
N SER A 130 -8.87 -3.92 0.07
CA SER A 130 -7.96 -4.07 1.22
C SER A 130 -7.26 -5.43 1.23
N MET A 131 -8.00 -6.52 0.99
CA MET A 131 -7.43 -7.86 0.86
C MET A 131 -6.44 -7.94 -0.31
N LEU A 132 -6.78 -7.35 -1.46
CA LEU A 132 -5.90 -7.30 -2.63
C LEU A 132 -4.61 -6.54 -2.34
N CYS A 133 -4.69 -5.38 -1.68
CA CYS A 133 -3.56 -4.57 -1.25
C CYS A 133 -2.61 -5.36 -0.33
N GLY A 134 -3.14 -6.01 0.72
CA GLY A 134 -2.34 -6.83 1.62
C GLY A 134 -1.67 -8.02 0.91
N PHE A 135 -2.39 -8.69 0.00
CA PHE A 135 -1.84 -9.82 -0.76
C PHE A 135 -0.74 -9.40 -1.72
N LEU A 136 -0.94 -8.31 -2.48
CA LEU A 136 0.08 -7.80 -3.39
C LEU A 136 1.33 -7.32 -2.64
N GLY A 137 1.15 -6.67 -1.48
CA GLY A 137 2.24 -6.29 -0.58
C GLY A 137 3.06 -7.50 -0.11
N MET A 138 2.40 -8.53 0.40
CA MET A 138 3.06 -9.76 0.83
C MET A 138 3.81 -10.45 -0.32
N MET A 139 3.22 -10.54 -1.51
CA MET A 139 3.87 -11.15 -2.68
C MET A 139 5.15 -10.41 -3.10
N ILE A 140 5.17 -9.08 -3.05
CA ILE A 140 6.39 -8.33 -3.39
C ILE A 140 7.44 -8.37 -2.26
N ALA A 141 7.01 -8.38 -0.99
CA ALA A 141 7.93 -8.48 0.14
C ALA A 141 8.64 -9.84 0.17
N THR A 142 7.87 -10.93 0.09
CA THR A 142 8.40 -12.29 -0.04
C THR A 142 9.31 -12.39 -1.26
N TYR A 143 8.94 -11.81 -2.41
CA TYR A 143 9.82 -11.82 -3.59
C TYR A 143 11.12 -11.01 -3.41
N SER A 144 11.08 -9.89 -2.69
CA SER A 144 12.23 -8.99 -2.55
C SER A 144 13.19 -9.38 -1.44
N ASN A 145 12.77 -10.16 -0.42
CA ASN A 145 13.59 -10.52 0.74
C ASN A 145 14.91 -11.24 0.37
N ALA A 146 14.86 -12.39 -0.31
CA ALA A 146 16.01 -13.19 -0.68
C ALA A 146 16.91 -12.47 -1.69
N ARG A 147 16.30 -11.60 -2.50
CA ARG A 147 17.00 -10.76 -3.47
C ARG A 147 17.82 -9.68 -2.78
N THR A 148 17.28 -9.08 -1.73
CA THR A 148 18.00 -8.15 -0.86
C THR A 148 19.14 -8.86 -0.15
N THR A 149 18.92 -10.07 0.40
CA THR A 149 19.99 -10.86 1.03
C THR A 149 21.15 -11.11 0.08
N LEU A 150 20.88 -11.57 -1.14
CA LEU A 150 21.92 -11.79 -2.16
C LEU A 150 22.60 -10.46 -2.54
N ALA A 151 21.84 -9.38 -2.73
CA ALA A 151 22.39 -8.07 -3.07
C ALA A 151 23.34 -7.53 -1.99
N CYS A 152 22.98 -7.65 -0.71
CA CYS A 152 23.82 -7.27 0.42
C CYS A 152 25.10 -8.12 0.47
N ALA A 153 24.96 -9.44 0.32
CA ALA A 153 26.08 -10.37 0.39
C ALA A 153 27.14 -10.13 -0.71
N TYR A 154 26.73 -9.71 -1.92
CA TYR A 154 27.65 -9.57 -3.06
C TYR A 154 28.11 -8.14 -3.35
N SER A 155 27.32 -7.12 -3.02
CA SER A 155 27.57 -5.74 -3.48
C SER A 155 27.43 -4.68 -2.39
N GLY A 156 27.38 -5.12 -1.13
CA GLY A 156 27.30 -4.23 0.04
C GLY A 156 25.98 -3.47 0.15
N TYR A 157 25.99 -2.42 0.96
CA TYR A 157 24.80 -1.69 1.37
C TYR A 157 24.06 -1.00 0.21
N THR A 158 24.79 -0.49 -0.79
CA THR A 158 24.18 0.28 -1.88
C THR A 158 23.19 -0.53 -2.71
N LEU A 159 23.54 -1.77 -3.09
CA LEU A 159 22.67 -2.60 -3.93
C LEU A 159 21.55 -3.25 -3.10
N GLY A 160 21.86 -3.64 -1.87
CA GLY A 160 20.89 -4.16 -0.91
C GLY A 160 19.76 -3.16 -0.64
N PHE A 161 20.11 -1.95 -0.21
CA PHE A 161 19.16 -0.88 0.04
C PHE A 161 18.32 -0.55 -1.19
N ASN A 162 18.93 -0.42 -2.37
CA ASN A 162 18.20 -0.15 -3.60
C ASN A 162 17.20 -1.26 -3.98
N THR A 163 17.51 -2.52 -3.64
CA THR A 163 16.61 -3.65 -3.90
C THR A 163 15.42 -3.63 -2.95
N ALA A 164 15.68 -3.44 -1.65
CA ALA A 164 14.64 -3.32 -0.62
C ALA A 164 13.73 -2.10 -0.84
N PHE A 165 14.32 -0.92 -1.08
CA PHE A 165 13.59 0.32 -1.31
C PHE A 165 12.70 0.23 -2.56
N ARG A 166 13.20 -0.38 -3.65
CA ARG A 166 12.37 -0.63 -4.84
C ARG A 166 11.25 -1.62 -4.55
N GLY A 167 11.48 -2.67 -3.74
CA GLY A 167 10.45 -3.60 -3.29
C GLY A 167 9.31 -2.88 -2.56
N GLY A 168 9.65 -2.04 -1.58
CA GLY A 168 8.68 -1.20 -0.86
C GLY A 168 7.98 -0.17 -1.76
N SER A 169 8.71 0.41 -2.73
CA SER A 169 8.13 1.35 -3.70
C SER A 169 7.06 0.69 -4.59
N VAL A 170 7.28 -0.56 -5.02
CA VAL A 170 6.27 -1.33 -5.78
C VAL A 170 4.99 -1.50 -4.97
N MET A 171 5.11 -1.85 -3.69
CA MET A 171 3.96 -1.94 -2.77
C MET A 171 3.26 -0.58 -2.68
N GLY A 172 3.97 0.50 -2.32
CA GLY A 172 3.39 1.83 -2.15
C GLY A 172 2.67 2.36 -3.40
N TYR A 173 3.30 2.28 -4.58
CA TYR A 173 2.68 2.76 -5.82
C TYR A 173 1.47 1.92 -6.23
N ALA A 174 1.55 0.59 -6.08
CA ALA A 174 0.42 -0.29 -6.40
C ALA A 174 -0.77 -0.05 -5.49
N LEU A 175 -0.55 0.05 -4.17
CA LEU A 175 -1.59 0.27 -3.18
C LEU A 175 -2.30 1.61 -3.39
N CYS A 176 -1.55 2.71 -3.51
CA CYS A 176 -2.13 4.04 -3.73
C CYS A 176 -2.91 4.11 -5.05
N SER A 177 -2.35 3.59 -6.14
CA SER A 177 -3.03 3.61 -7.44
C SER A 177 -4.29 2.75 -7.46
N LEU A 178 -4.27 1.55 -6.87
CA LEU A 178 -5.45 0.69 -6.80
C LEU A 178 -6.53 1.30 -5.91
N GLY A 179 -6.15 1.86 -4.76
CA GLY A 179 -7.09 2.47 -3.82
C GLY A 179 -7.83 3.66 -4.42
N VAL A 180 -7.11 4.56 -5.09
CA VAL A 180 -7.69 5.74 -5.78
C VAL A 180 -8.54 5.30 -6.98
N LEU A 181 -8.04 4.37 -7.80
CA LEU A 181 -8.74 3.94 -9.02
C LEU A 181 -10.06 3.24 -8.70
N ILE A 182 -10.07 2.36 -7.70
CA ILE A 182 -11.30 1.63 -7.32
C ILE A 182 -12.31 2.57 -6.66
N LEU A 183 -11.86 3.51 -5.83
CA LEU A 183 -12.74 4.54 -5.26
C LEU A 183 -13.34 5.41 -6.37
N TRP A 184 -12.54 5.85 -7.34
CA TRP A 184 -13.05 6.61 -8.50
C TRP A 184 -14.08 5.79 -9.29
N MET A 185 -13.81 4.52 -9.60
CA MET A 185 -14.76 3.64 -10.29
C MET A 185 -16.07 3.48 -9.51
N LEU A 186 -15.99 3.33 -8.19
CA LEU A 186 -17.16 3.21 -7.31
C LEU A 186 -18.01 4.50 -7.35
N LEU A 187 -17.38 5.67 -7.21
CA LEU A 187 -18.05 6.96 -7.25
C LEU A 187 -18.66 7.26 -8.63
N SER A 188 -17.93 6.96 -9.71
CA SER A 188 -18.45 7.08 -11.08
C SER A 188 -19.66 6.17 -11.31
N PHE A 189 -19.66 4.95 -10.75
CA PHE A 189 -20.81 4.06 -10.82
C PHE A 189 -22.00 4.62 -10.04
N TYR A 190 -21.81 5.09 -8.80
CA TYR A 190 -22.91 5.68 -8.03
C TYR A 190 -23.46 6.95 -8.64
N ARG A 191 -22.63 7.74 -9.32
CA ARG A 191 -23.08 8.92 -10.07
C ARG A 191 -24.06 8.57 -11.19
N THR A 192 -23.98 7.36 -11.77
CA THR A 192 -24.98 6.93 -12.76
C THR A 192 -26.35 6.62 -12.16
N ILE A 193 -26.39 6.34 -10.85
CA ILE A 193 -27.61 6.04 -10.09
C ILE A 193 -28.20 7.33 -9.50
N TYR A 194 -27.34 8.20 -8.97
CA TYR A 194 -27.68 9.51 -8.41
C TYR A 194 -27.09 10.64 -9.27
N PRO A 195 -27.75 11.03 -10.38
CA PRO A 195 -27.21 12.00 -11.32
C PRO A 195 -27.37 13.46 -10.85
N GLU A 196 -28.34 13.73 -9.96
CA GLU A 196 -28.67 15.08 -9.50
C GLU A 196 -27.78 15.49 -8.32
N ALA A 197 -27.42 16.78 -8.26
CA ALA A 197 -26.51 17.32 -7.24
C ALA A 197 -27.10 17.26 -5.83
N ASP A 198 -28.43 17.32 -5.72
CA ASP A 198 -29.16 17.22 -4.46
C ASP A 198 -29.04 15.82 -3.82
N ASP A 199 -28.76 14.77 -4.62
CA ASP A 199 -28.60 13.39 -4.16
C ASP A 199 -27.13 13.04 -3.81
N TRP A 200 -26.20 13.98 -3.98
CA TRP A 200 -24.78 13.71 -3.76
C TRP A 200 -24.44 13.43 -2.31
N GLU A 201 -25.17 13.99 -1.35
CA GLU A 201 -25.04 13.65 0.08
C GLU A 201 -25.24 12.14 0.30
N ILE A 202 -26.32 11.58 -0.27
CA ILE A 202 -26.64 10.15 -0.18
C ILE A 202 -25.56 9.31 -0.89
N LEU A 203 -25.05 9.78 -2.03
CA LEU A 203 -23.99 9.11 -2.78
C LEU A 203 -22.71 8.94 -1.94
N PHE A 204 -22.24 10.01 -1.29
CA PHE A 204 -21.02 9.94 -0.49
C PHE A 204 -21.22 9.19 0.83
N ASP A 205 -22.41 9.27 1.43
CA ASP A 205 -22.78 8.43 2.57
C ASP A 205 -22.74 6.94 2.21
N CYS A 206 -23.21 6.57 1.01
CA CYS A 206 -23.05 5.21 0.51
C CYS A 206 -21.57 4.85 0.33
N ALA A 207 -20.79 5.77 -0.24
CA ALA A 207 -19.36 5.57 -0.47
C ALA A 207 -18.55 5.47 0.83
N ALA A 208 -19.03 6.00 1.96
CA ALA A 208 -18.40 5.82 3.27
C ALA A 208 -18.27 4.34 3.68
N GLY A 209 -19.13 3.48 3.14
CA GLY A 209 -19.01 2.02 3.26
C GLY A 209 -17.66 1.49 2.75
N TYR A 210 -17.04 2.14 1.76
CA TYR A 210 -15.73 1.75 1.22
C TYR A 210 -14.62 1.82 2.27
N GLY A 211 -14.55 2.92 3.03
CA GLY A 211 -13.62 3.07 4.14
C GLY A 211 -13.86 2.03 5.23
N LEU A 212 -15.13 1.84 5.62
CA LEU A 212 -15.53 0.85 6.62
C LEU A 212 -15.09 -0.58 6.23
N GLY A 213 -15.25 -0.95 4.96
CA GLY A 213 -14.80 -2.24 4.43
C GLY A 213 -13.29 -2.39 4.49
N GLY A 214 -12.57 -1.34 4.11
CA GLY A 214 -11.11 -1.32 4.12
C GLY A 214 -10.53 -1.56 5.51
N SER A 215 -11.01 -0.81 6.50
CA SER A 215 -10.53 -0.90 7.88
C SER A 215 -10.99 -2.14 8.62
N THR A 216 -12.15 -2.69 8.26
CA THR A 216 -12.58 -4.00 8.80
C THR A 216 -11.57 -5.08 8.45
N VAL A 217 -11.16 -5.16 7.18
CA VAL A 217 -10.12 -6.12 6.75
C VAL A 217 -8.77 -5.80 7.39
N ALA A 218 -8.41 -4.51 7.47
CA ALA A 218 -7.17 -4.09 8.12
C ALA A 218 -7.10 -4.52 9.59
N MET A 219 -8.21 -4.43 10.33
CA MET A 219 -8.31 -4.87 11.72
C MET A 219 -8.01 -6.37 11.82
N PHE A 220 -8.63 -7.20 10.98
CA PHE A 220 -8.35 -8.64 10.97
C PHE A 220 -6.90 -8.93 10.60
N GLY A 221 -6.36 -8.29 9.57
CA GLY A 221 -4.98 -8.50 9.12
C GLY A 221 -3.92 -8.06 10.15
N ARG A 222 -4.13 -6.93 10.83
CA ARG A 222 -3.20 -6.46 11.88
C ARG A 222 -3.27 -7.27 13.15
N VAL A 223 -4.47 -7.71 13.55
CA VAL A 223 -4.63 -8.53 14.75
C VAL A 223 -4.20 -9.97 14.48
N GLY A 224 -4.69 -10.59 13.41
CA GLY A 224 -4.37 -11.96 13.03
C GLY A 224 -2.89 -12.13 12.68
N GLY A 225 -2.41 -11.37 11.70
CA GLY A 225 -0.99 -11.33 11.33
C GLY A 225 -0.08 -10.89 12.48
N GLY A 226 -0.52 -9.91 13.29
CA GLY A 226 0.22 -9.41 14.46
C GLY A 226 0.39 -10.44 15.57
N ILE A 227 -0.66 -11.21 15.87
CA ILE A 227 -0.58 -12.33 16.82
C ILE A 227 0.36 -13.41 16.29
N TYR A 228 0.28 -13.74 14.99
CA TYR A 228 1.14 -14.76 14.39
C TYR A 228 2.62 -14.36 14.45
N THR A 229 2.98 -13.15 13.99
CA THR A 229 4.37 -12.68 14.01
C THR A 229 4.90 -12.59 15.43
N LYS A 230 4.19 -11.91 16.35
CA LYS A 230 4.72 -11.70 17.71
C LYS A 230 4.76 -12.95 18.57
N ALA A 231 3.90 -13.93 18.33
CA ALA A 231 4.04 -15.22 18.98
C ALA A 231 5.29 -15.98 18.51
N ALA A 232 5.64 -15.88 17.23
CA ALA A 232 6.81 -16.53 16.66
C ALA A 232 8.12 -15.81 17.05
N ASP A 233 8.18 -14.50 16.86
CA ASP A 233 9.29 -13.59 17.21
C ASP A 233 9.71 -13.78 18.69
N VAL A 234 8.76 -13.55 19.63
CA VAL A 234 9.04 -13.69 21.07
C VAL A 234 9.44 -15.12 21.45
N GLY A 235 8.85 -16.13 20.81
CA GLY A 235 9.18 -17.54 21.04
C GLY A 235 10.58 -17.90 20.54
N ALA A 236 10.93 -17.45 19.34
CA ALA A 236 12.22 -17.67 18.71
C ALA A 236 13.34 -17.01 19.52
N ASP A 237 13.16 -15.75 19.89
CA ASP A 237 14.17 -14.95 20.55
C ASP A 237 14.41 -15.37 21.99
N LEU A 238 13.36 -15.60 22.79
CA LEU A 238 13.53 -15.98 24.18
C LEU A 238 14.21 -17.34 24.32
N VAL A 239 13.74 -18.34 23.57
CA VAL A 239 14.30 -19.69 23.68
C VAL A 239 15.65 -19.79 22.98
N GLY A 240 15.79 -19.19 21.79
CA GLY A 240 17.02 -19.21 21.02
C GLY A 240 18.13 -18.41 21.69
N LYS A 241 17.95 -17.09 21.84
CA LYS A 241 19.00 -16.18 22.31
C LYS A 241 19.25 -16.31 23.80
N VAL A 242 18.20 -16.30 24.63
CA VAL A 242 18.33 -16.18 26.09
C VAL A 242 18.59 -17.52 26.77
N VAL A 243 17.90 -18.59 26.34
CA VAL A 243 18.00 -19.90 27.00
C VAL A 243 19.07 -20.79 26.35
N ALA A 244 19.03 -20.94 25.04
CA ALA A 244 19.93 -21.84 24.32
C ALA A 244 21.27 -21.18 23.93
N GLY A 245 21.37 -19.85 23.98
CA GLY A 245 22.55 -19.10 23.57
C GLY A 245 22.84 -19.21 22.07
N LEU A 246 21.81 -19.41 21.25
CA LEU A 246 21.88 -19.39 19.79
C LEU A 246 21.88 -17.94 19.29
N ASP A 247 22.41 -17.73 18.08
CA ASP A 247 22.32 -16.45 17.40
C ASP A 247 20.87 -16.15 16.95
N GLU A 248 20.60 -14.88 16.66
CA GLU A 248 19.37 -14.45 16.01
C GLU A 248 19.18 -15.14 14.66
N ASP A 249 17.95 -15.57 14.34
CA ASP A 249 17.64 -16.30 13.11
C ASP A 249 18.45 -17.60 12.89
N ASP A 250 18.94 -18.23 13.97
CA ASP A 250 19.72 -19.48 13.85
C ASP A 250 18.86 -20.60 13.22
N PRO A 251 19.37 -21.32 12.19
CA PRO A 251 18.61 -22.36 11.50
C PRO A 251 18.27 -23.58 12.36
N ASN A 252 18.91 -23.76 13.52
CA ASN A 252 18.58 -24.81 14.48
C ASN A 252 17.37 -24.44 15.36
N ASN A 253 16.95 -23.18 15.36
CA ASN A 253 15.75 -22.74 16.05
C ASN A 253 14.52 -22.99 15.16
N PRO A 254 13.58 -23.86 15.59
CA PRO A 254 12.42 -24.23 14.76
C PRO A 254 11.43 -23.08 14.54
N ALA A 255 11.50 -22.00 15.33
CA ALA A 255 10.58 -20.88 15.26
C ALA A 255 10.94 -19.83 14.19
N THR A 256 12.17 -19.85 13.66
CA THR A 256 12.68 -18.80 12.74
C THR A 256 11.92 -18.72 11.41
N ILE A 257 11.45 -19.86 10.88
CA ILE A 257 10.58 -19.85 9.69
C ILE A 257 9.24 -19.20 10.00
N ALA A 258 8.66 -19.45 11.18
CA ALA A 258 7.39 -18.84 11.56
C ALA A 258 7.55 -17.33 11.79
N ASP A 259 8.68 -16.90 12.35
CA ASP A 259 9.02 -15.51 12.55
C ASP A 259 9.12 -14.74 11.21
N ASN A 260 9.96 -15.25 10.30
CA ASN A 260 10.12 -14.67 8.96
C ASN A 260 8.83 -14.73 8.11
N VAL A 261 7.99 -15.75 8.30
CA VAL A 261 6.63 -15.77 7.70
C VAL A 261 5.78 -14.65 8.31
N GLY A 262 5.86 -14.49 9.64
CA GLY A 262 5.23 -13.46 10.45
C GLY A 262 5.47 -12.05 9.91
N ASP A 263 6.71 -11.69 9.60
CA ASP A 263 7.04 -10.38 9.05
C ASP A 263 6.29 -10.08 7.75
N ASN A 264 6.10 -11.09 6.90
CA ASN A 264 5.41 -10.91 5.62
C ASN A 264 3.89 -10.84 5.78
N VAL A 265 3.31 -11.52 6.77
CA VAL A 265 1.85 -11.55 6.98
C VAL A 265 1.35 -10.44 7.90
N GLY A 266 2.07 -10.16 8.99
CA GLY A 266 1.73 -9.09 9.93
C GLY A 266 2.23 -7.74 9.46
N ASP A 267 3.55 -7.60 9.36
CA ASP A 267 4.20 -6.29 9.18
C ASP A 267 4.05 -5.77 7.75
N ILE A 268 3.86 -6.64 6.76
CA ILE A 268 3.59 -6.24 5.38
C ILE A 268 2.12 -6.33 5.01
N ALA A 269 1.50 -7.50 5.06
CA ALA A 269 0.12 -7.64 4.59
C ALA A 269 -0.86 -6.84 5.46
N GLY A 270 -0.73 -6.95 6.79
CA GLY A 270 -1.52 -6.18 7.75
C GLY A 270 -1.29 -4.67 7.62
N MET A 271 -0.04 -4.21 7.52
CA MET A 271 0.27 -2.78 7.30
C MET A 271 -0.27 -2.27 5.96
N GLY A 272 -0.19 -3.07 4.90
CA GLY A 272 -0.70 -2.69 3.58
C GLY A 272 -2.22 -2.49 3.58
N ALA A 273 -2.95 -3.38 4.26
CA ALA A 273 -4.39 -3.23 4.47
C ALA A 273 -4.74 -2.01 5.35
N ASP A 274 -3.95 -1.75 6.39
CA ASP A 274 -4.13 -0.62 7.32
C ASP A 274 -3.91 0.75 6.67
N LEU A 275 -2.84 0.90 5.88
CA LEU A 275 -2.58 2.12 5.12
C LEU A 275 -3.68 2.37 4.08
N PHE A 276 -4.17 1.31 3.43
CA PHE A 276 -5.31 1.42 2.52
C PHE A 276 -6.59 1.85 3.27
N GLY A 277 -6.90 1.23 4.41
CA GLY A 277 -8.07 1.59 5.23
C GLY A 277 -8.03 3.06 5.67
N SER A 278 -6.88 3.51 6.19
CA SER A 278 -6.66 4.91 6.56
C SER A 278 -6.83 5.88 5.39
N PHE A 279 -6.32 5.53 4.21
CA PHE A 279 -6.51 6.32 2.98
C PHE A 279 -7.99 6.38 2.55
N ALA A 280 -8.68 5.24 2.55
CA ALA A 280 -10.08 5.14 2.15
C ALA A 280 -10.99 5.91 3.11
N GLU A 281 -10.82 5.75 4.42
CA GLU A 281 -11.61 6.44 5.44
C GLU A 281 -11.40 7.95 5.41
N SER A 282 -10.14 8.42 5.36
CA SER A 282 -9.86 9.86 5.32
C SER A 282 -10.44 10.52 4.07
N THR A 283 -10.35 9.85 2.92
CA THR A 283 -10.93 10.34 1.66
C THR A 283 -12.46 10.35 1.72
N CYS A 284 -13.08 9.25 2.15
CA CYS A 284 -14.53 9.16 2.27
C CYS A 284 -15.11 10.15 3.30
N ALA A 285 -14.48 10.30 4.47
CA ALA A 285 -14.92 11.24 5.50
C ALA A 285 -14.89 12.68 4.99
N ALA A 286 -13.85 13.05 4.25
CA ALA A 286 -13.74 14.37 3.67
C ALA A 286 -14.80 14.61 2.58
N LEU A 287 -15.11 13.60 1.76
CA LEU A 287 -16.17 13.66 0.75
C LEU A 287 -17.57 13.79 1.37
N VAL A 288 -17.87 13.03 2.43
CA VAL A 288 -19.14 13.12 3.17
C VAL A 288 -19.32 14.51 3.76
N ILE A 289 -18.28 15.06 4.43
CA ILE A 289 -18.33 16.42 4.98
C ILE A 289 -18.50 17.45 3.87
N ALA A 290 -17.79 17.32 2.75
CA ALA A 290 -17.89 18.23 1.63
C ALA A 290 -19.30 18.25 1.02
N ALA A 291 -19.97 17.10 0.96
CA ALA A 291 -21.34 16.98 0.49
C ALA A 291 -22.36 17.56 1.48
N ALA A 292 -22.14 17.38 2.78
CA ALA A 292 -23.03 17.87 3.84
C ALA A 292 -22.83 19.36 4.22
N ALA A 293 -21.80 20.04 3.70
CA ALA A 293 -21.44 21.42 4.08
C ALA A 293 -22.41 22.52 3.59
N VAL A 294 -23.71 22.25 3.53
CA VAL A 294 -24.73 23.08 2.89
C VAL A 294 -25.33 24.18 3.78
N GLU A 295 -25.11 24.20 5.10
CA GLU A 295 -25.81 25.17 5.95
C GLU A 295 -25.02 26.48 6.20
N GLY A 296 -25.27 27.49 5.36
CA GLY A 296 -25.16 28.91 5.77
C GLY A 296 -24.44 29.88 4.82
N SER A 297 -23.86 29.42 3.72
CA SER A 297 -23.18 30.29 2.74
C SER A 297 -23.72 30.04 1.33
N HIS A 298 -24.10 31.10 0.62
CA HIS A 298 -24.83 31.10 -0.66
C HIS A 298 -24.15 30.43 -1.88
N HIS A 299 -23.15 29.56 -1.68
CA HIS A 299 -22.53 28.74 -2.71
C HIS A 299 -22.18 27.37 -2.12
N THR A 300 -22.89 26.32 -2.51
CA THR A 300 -22.50 24.96 -2.12
C THR A 300 -21.34 24.48 -3.00
N LEU A 301 -20.45 23.64 -2.46
CA LEU A 301 -19.45 22.94 -3.29
C LEU A 301 -20.12 22.02 -4.32
N ALA A 302 -21.35 21.59 -4.05
CA ALA A 302 -22.20 20.86 -4.99
C ALA A 302 -22.60 21.74 -6.19
N ASP A 303 -22.93 23.03 -5.98
CA ASP A 303 -23.23 24.00 -7.06
C ASP A 303 -22.01 24.27 -7.95
N ALA A 304 -20.80 24.15 -7.39
CA ALA A 304 -19.55 24.31 -8.13
C ALA A 304 -19.25 23.15 -9.10
N GLY A 305 -20.04 22.07 -9.04
CA GLY A 305 -19.96 20.93 -9.95
C GLY A 305 -19.13 19.77 -9.41
N TRP A 306 -19.24 18.62 -10.09
CA TRP A 306 -18.63 17.36 -9.68
C TRP A 306 -17.10 17.43 -9.63
N ASP A 307 -16.50 18.15 -10.58
CA ASP A 307 -15.08 18.50 -10.55
C ASP A 307 -14.69 19.13 -9.20
N ALA A 308 -15.39 20.14 -8.69
CA ALA A 308 -15.02 20.85 -7.45
C ALA A 308 -15.06 19.96 -6.20
N MET A 309 -15.95 18.97 -6.17
CA MET A 309 -16.11 18.09 -5.02
C MET A 309 -15.08 16.97 -4.97
N LEU A 310 -14.72 16.42 -6.14
CA LEU A 310 -13.68 15.39 -6.23
C LEU A 310 -12.25 15.96 -6.26
N PHE A 311 -12.08 17.20 -6.76
CA PHE A 311 -10.79 17.82 -7.02
C PHE A 311 -9.85 17.86 -5.81
N PRO A 312 -10.23 18.38 -4.64
CA PRO A 312 -9.29 18.50 -3.53
C PRO A 312 -8.78 17.13 -3.07
N PHE A 313 -9.56 16.05 -3.16
CA PHE A 313 -9.18 14.78 -2.54
C PHE A 313 -8.55 13.80 -3.53
N LEU A 314 -9.15 13.66 -4.70
CA LEU A 314 -8.65 12.74 -5.72
C LEU A 314 -7.51 13.37 -6.52
N ALA A 315 -7.52 14.69 -6.77
CA ALA A 315 -6.41 15.34 -7.47
C ALA A 315 -5.17 15.48 -6.58
N ILE A 316 -5.32 15.74 -5.27
CA ILE A 316 -4.17 15.72 -4.33
C ILE A 316 -3.58 14.32 -4.24
N SER A 317 -4.42 13.29 -4.14
CA SER A 317 -3.96 11.89 -4.12
C SER A 317 -3.27 11.48 -5.43
N ALA A 318 -3.84 11.87 -6.57
CA ALA A 318 -3.27 11.61 -7.90
C ALA A 318 -1.96 12.36 -8.15
N ALA A 319 -1.88 13.64 -7.77
CA ALA A 319 -0.65 14.43 -7.83
C ALA A 319 0.41 13.89 -6.86
N GLY A 320 -0.02 13.43 -5.69
CA GLY A 320 0.81 12.76 -4.70
C GLY A 320 1.55 11.54 -5.27
N ILE A 321 0.87 10.71 -6.08
CA ILE A 321 1.51 9.57 -6.76
C ILE A 321 2.68 10.04 -7.65
N VAL A 322 2.49 11.11 -8.42
CA VAL A 322 3.54 11.65 -9.30
C VAL A 322 4.73 12.18 -8.49
N ILE A 323 4.45 12.92 -7.41
CA ILE A 323 5.47 13.45 -6.51
C ILE A 323 6.24 12.31 -5.84
N CYS A 324 5.56 11.25 -5.39
CA CYS A 324 6.19 10.06 -4.81
C CYS A 324 7.10 9.33 -5.81
N ILE A 325 6.75 9.30 -7.10
CA ILE A 325 7.60 8.73 -8.16
C ILE A 325 8.88 9.57 -8.32
N LEU A 326 8.75 10.90 -8.34
CA LEU A 326 9.91 11.80 -8.44
C LEU A 326 10.81 11.69 -7.21
N CYS A 327 10.25 11.66 -6.01
CA CYS A 327 11.02 11.49 -4.77
C CYS A 327 11.75 10.13 -4.75
N GLY A 328 11.07 9.05 -5.14
CA GLY A 328 11.67 7.72 -5.22
C GLY A 328 12.86 7.65 -6.20
N PHE A 329 12.82 8.42 -7.29
CA PHE A 329 13.95 8.55 -8.21
C PHE A 329 15.15 9.26 -7.56
N VAL A 330 14.91 10.28 -6.74
CA VAL A 330 15.97 10.97 -5.98
C VAL A 330 16.66 10.00 -5.00
N ALA A 331 15.90 9.20 -4.25
CA ALA A 331 16.47 8.21 -3.32
C ALA A 331 17.30 7.14 -4.02
N THR A 332 16.84 6.64 -5.17
CA THR A 332 17.50 5.49 -5.82
C THR A 332 18.68 5.87 -6.70
N ASN A 333 18.69 7.07 -7.29
CA ASN A 333 19.70 7.46 -8.28
C ASN A 333 20.62 8.63 -7.86
N ILE A 334 20.17 9.54 -6.99
CA ILE A 334 20.92 10.77 -6.67
C ILE A 334 21.69 10.65 -5.35
N SER A 335 21.15 9.93 -4.36
CA SER A 335 21.77 9.73 -3.04
C SER A 335 22.02 8.24 -2.76
N PRO A 336 23.03 7.61 -3.39
CA PRO A 336 23.35 6.22 -3.12
C PRO A 336 23.89 6.05 -1.70
N VAL A 337 23.27 5.14 -0.93
CA VAL A 337 23.72 4.72 0.41
C VAL A 337 25.09 4.04 0.28
N LYS A 338 26.11 4.56 0.98
CA LYS A 338 27.46 3.96 0.99
C LYS A 338 27.75 3.28 2.32
N ASP A 339 27.38 3.92 3.42
CA ASP A 339 27.59 3.43 4.78
C ASP A 339 26.25 3.24 5.53
N GLU A 340 26.28 2.49 6.65
CA GLU A 340 25.11 2.23 7.50
C GLU A 340 24.35 3.50 7.97
N PRO A 341 25.00 4.59 8.45
CA PRO A 341 24.26 5.80 8.86
C PRO A 341 23.57 6.52 7.69
N ASP A 342 23.99 6.28 6.44
CA ASP A 342 23.35 6.90 5.27
C ASP A 342 21.95 6.32 5.03
N ILE A 343 21.65 5.11 5.52
CA ILE A 343 20.35 4.46 5.34
C ILE A 343 19.25 5.31 5.96
N GLU A 344 19.41 5.65 7.25
CA GLU A 344 18.43 6.46 7.97
C GLU A 344 18.34 7.87 7.40
N PHE A 345 19.47 8.46 7.00
CA PHE A 345 19.51 9.78 6.39
C PHE A 345 18.71 9.83 5.07
N VAL A 346 18.93 8.87 4.16
CA VAL A 346 18.21 8.83 2.86
C VAL A 346 16.70 8.66 3.07
N LEU A 347 16.28 7.82 4.01
CA LEU A 347 14.86 7.64 4.34
C LEU A 347 14.24 8.91 4.93
N LYS A 348 14.93 9.63 5.82
CA LYS A 348 14.46 10.92 6.34
C LYS A 348 14.37 11.98 5.26
N VAL A 349 15.36 12.04 4.38
CA VAL A 349 15.40 12.97 3.25
C VAL A 349 14.21 12.75 2.32
N GLN A 350 13.76 11.50 2.12
CA GLN A 350 12.53 11.22 1.36
C GLN A 350 11.30 11.84 2.00
N MET A 351 11.12 11.69 3.32
CA MET A 351 9.97 12.26 4.03
C MET A 351 9.95 13.79 3.97
N VAL A 352 11.11 14.43 4.12
CA VAL A 352 11.22 15.90 4.06
C VAL A 352 10.90 16.44 2.67
N HIS A 353 11.45 15.83 1.61
CA HIS A 353 11.16 16.26 0.23
C HIS A 353 9.68 16.04 -0.09
N LEU A 354 9.11 14.90 0.29
CA LEU A 354 7.68 14.63 0.09
C LEU A 354 6.82 15.71 0.75
N PHE A 355 7.11 16.05 2.00
CA PHE A 355 6.38 17.09 2.72
C PHE A 355 6.49 18.46 2.03
N GLN A 356 7.68 18.83 1.57
CA GLN A 356 7.90 20.10 0.87
C GLN A 356 7.16 20.17 -0.47
N PHE A 357 7.23 19.11 -1.28
CA PHE A 357 6.54 19.08 -2.58
C PHE A 357 5.01 19.07 -2.43
N VAL A 358 4.49 18.34 -1.45
CA VAL A 358 3.05 18.36 -1.15
C VAL A 358 2.63 19.74 -0.63
N ALA A 359 3.41 20.35 0.29
CA ALA A 359 3.10 21.67 0.81
C ALA A 359 3.13 22.79 -0.24
N VAL A 360 4.05 22.70 -1.23
CA VAL A 360 4.10 23.65 -2.36
C VAL A 360 2.96 23.38 -3.33
N GLY A 361 2.70 22.12 -3.68
CA GLY A 361 1.59 21.74 -4.56
C GLY A 361 0.21 22.14 -4.01
N SER A 362 0.01 22.04 -2.69
CA SER A 362 -1.23 22.48 -2.03
C SER A 362 -1.37 24.01 -1.93
N ARG A 363 -0.27 24.77 -1.98
CA ARG A 363 -0.31 26.25 -1.94
C ARG A 363 -0.64 26.86 -3.30
N ASP A 364 -0.14 26.30 -4.38
CA ASP A 364 -0.38 26.84 -5.73
C ASP A 364 -1.80 26.53 -6.26
N GLY A 365 -2.47 25.50 -5.73
CA GLY A 365 -3.88 25.21 -6.02
C GLY A 365 -4.89 26.24 -5.48
N GLY A 366 -4.44 27.16 -4.61
CA GLY A 366 -5.27 28.23 -4.02
C GLY A 366 -5.14 29.61 -4.70
N HIS A 367 -4.35 29.75 -5.76
CA HIS A 367 -4.10 31.05 -6.41
C HIS A 367 -4.90 31.30 -7.70
N GLY A 368 -5.87 30.46 -8.00
CA GLY A 368 -6.87 30.70 -9.06
C GLY A 368 -8.11 31.41 -8.55
N GLY A 369 -7.99 32.66 -8.07
CA GLY A 369 -9.14 33.54 -7.85
C GLY A 369 -9.41 33.94 -6.40
N LEU A 370 -8.54 34.76 -5.82
CA LEU A 370 -8.89 35.70 -4.75
C LEU A 370 -7.88 36.86 -4.81
N HIS A 371 -8.06 37.71 -5.84
CA HIS A 371 -7.67 39.11 -5.73
C HIS A 371 -8.55 39.73 -4.63
N ASP A 372 -8.00 39.82 -3.41
CA ASP A 372 -7.88 41.06 -2.66
C ASP A 372 -7.60 40.75 -1.19
N GLY A 373 -6.35 40.97 -0.80
CA GLY A 373 -5.98 41.11 0.60
C GLY A 373 -6.63 42.38 1.16
N LYS A 374 -7.73 42.22 1.89
CA LYS A 374 -8.32 43.26 2.77
C LYS A 374 -9.47 42.69 3.62
N LEU A 375 -9.22 41.72 4.50
CA LEU A 375 -10.22 41.35 5.52
C LEU A 375 -9.68 40.76 6.83
N CYS A 376 -8.35 40.79 7.05
CA CYS A 376 -7.74 40.28 8.28
C CYS A 376 -6.98 41.39 9.04
N ARG A 377 -7.63 42.54 9.28
CA ARG A 377 -7.05 43.62 10.09
C ARG A 377 -7.94 44.25 11.17
N ASP A 378 -9.21 43.90 11.30
CA ASP A 378 -10.08 44.51 12.31
C ASP A 378 -10.79 43.46 13.18
N ALA A 379 -10.01 42.66 13.90
CA ALA A 379 -10.52 41.85 15.01
C ALA A 379 -9.48 41.78 16.14
N ASP A 380 -9.04 42.96 16.59
CA ASP A 380 -8.45 43.17 17.90
C ASP A 380 -8.83 44.58 18.35
N LEU A 381 -9.36 44.68 19.58
CA LEU A 381 -9.89 45.86 20.30
C LEU A 381 -11.42 46.06 20.23
N HIS A 382 -12.14 45.36 21.12
CA HIS A 382 -12.79 46.01 22.28
C HIS A 382 -13.28 45.01 23.32
#